data_AF-A0A6M0CBK2-F1
#
_entry.id   AF-A0A6M0CBK2-F1
#
_cell.length_a   1.000
_cell.length_b   1.000
_cell.length_c   1.000
_cell.angle_alpha   90.00
_cell.angle_beta   90.00
_cell.angle_gamma   90.00
#
_symmetry.space_group_name_H-M   'P 1'
#
loop_
_entity.id
_entity.type
_entity.pdbx_description
1 polymer ?
#
loop_
_entity_poly.entity_id
_entity_poly.type
_entity_poly.pdbx_seq_one_letter_code
_entity_poly.pdbx_strand_id
1 'polypeptide(L)' 'MTPITTPLEQLVENYNFSPKTNLPNNLPDHTQLPDKDGNFVKNYQEPPQADLLTDCITPVLQQIHPDGQYCIGRDNGIY' A
#
# COMPACT_ATOMS: atom_id res chain seq x y z
N MET A 1 -28.56 -17.09 -21.48
CA MET A 1 -28.08 -16.34 -20.31
C MET A 1 -28.08 -17.30 -19.13
N THR A 2 -26.93 -17.89 -18.84
CA THR A 2 -26.71 -18.79 -17.70
C THR A 2 -25.89 -18.02 -16.65
N PRO A 3 -26.29 -18.02 -15.37
CA PRO A 3 -25.47 -17.42 -14.32
C PRO A 3 -24.30 -18.36 -13.99
N ILE A 4 -23.07 -17.89 -14.20
CA ILE A 4 -21.85 -18.59 -13.76
C ILE A 4 -21.56 -18.11 -12.34
N THR A 5 -22.30 -18.62 -11.36
CA THR A 5 -21.89 -18.50 -9.96
C THR A 5 -21.24 -19.81 -9.58
N THR A 6 -19.94 -19.90 -9.81
CA THR A 6 -19.13 -20.99 -9.25
C THR A 6 -19.12 -20.82 -7.72
N PRO A 7 -19.49 -21.85 -6.93
CA PRO A 7 -19.50 -21.76 -5.46
C PRO A 7 -18.12 -21.41 -4.91
N LEU A 8 -18.08 -20.52 -3.91
CA LEU A 8 -16.84 -20.08 -3.24
C LEU A 8 -15.99 -21.27 -2.75
N GLU A 9 -16.62 -22.40 -2.42
CA GLU A 9 -15.94 -23.63 -2.01
C GLU A 9 -14.99 -24.19 -3.09
N GLN A 10 -15.32 -24.06 -4.38
CA GLN A 10 -14.43 -24.49 -5.48
C GLN A 10 -13.23 -23.55 -5.71
N LEU A 11 -13.28 -22.31 -5.21
CA LEU A 11 -12.13 -21.41 -5.24
C LEU A 11 -11.14 -21.74 -4.12
N VAL A 12 -11.61 -22.26 -2.98
CA VAL A 12 -10.78 -22.59 -1.81
C VAL A 12 -9.96 -23.86 -2.04
N GLU A 13 -10.51 -24.88 -2.70
CA GLU A 13 -9.76 -26.13 -3.01
C GLU A 13 -8.56 -25.90 -3.95
N ASN A 14 -8.56 -24.84 -4.75
CA ASN A 14 -7.46 -24.53 -5.67
C ASN A 14 -6.31 -23.76 -5.03
N TYR A 15 -6.49 -23.23 -3.81
CA TYR A 15 -5.40 -22.60 -3.05
C TYR A 15 -4.66 -23.64 -2.21
N ASN A 16 -3.83 -24.42 -2.90
CA ASN A 16 -2.85 -25.27 -2.26
C ASN A 16 -1.84 -24.38 -1.50
N PHE A 17 -2.04 -24.20 -0.19
CA PHE A 17 -1.19 -23.44 0.75
C PHE A 17 0.16 -24.13 1.04
N SER A 18 0.69 -24.85 0.05
CA SER A 18 2.10 -25.23 0.06
C SER A 18 2.90 -23.95 -0.20
N PRO A 19 3.91 -23.59 0.62
CA PRO A 19 4.74 -22.42 0.36
C PRO A 19 5.53 -22.70 -0.91
N LYS A 20 4.95 -22.34 -2.07
CA LYS A 20 5.65 -22.42 -3.34
C LYS A 20 6.78 -21.40 -3.26
N THR A 21 7.99 -21.89 -3.00
CA THR A 21 9.26 -21.20 -3.19
C THR A 21 9.53 -21.01 -4.69
N ASN A 22 8.60 -20.38 -5.40
CA ASN A 22 8.78 -19.86 -6.76
C ASN A 22 8.93 -18.33 -6.70
N LEU A 23 9.66 -17.84 -5.70
CA LEU A 23 10.15 -16.47 -5.76
C LEU A 23 11.28 -16.48 -6.81
N PRO A 24 11.28 -15.55 -7.78
CA PRO A 24 12.37 -15.45 -8.73
C PRO A 24 13.68 -15.23 -7.97
N ASN A 25 14.78 -15.81 -8.46
CA ASN A 25 16.11 -15.68 -7.84
C ASN A 25 16.51 -14.21 -7.63
N ASN A 26 15.95 -13.29 -8.44
CA ASN A 26 16.05 -11.85 -8.26
C ASN A 26 14.65 -11.23 -8.28
N LEU A 27 14.35 -10.43 -7.25
CA LEU A 27 13.19 -9.54 -7.25
C LEU A 27 13.47 -8.34 -8.18
N PRO A 28 12.44 -7.74 -8.78
CA PRO A 28 12.62 -6.56 -9.60
C PRO A 28 13.21 -5.41 -8.77
N ASP A 29 14.16 -4.69 -9.35
CA ASP A 29 14.67 -3.45 -8.77
C ASP A 29 13.76 -2.25 -9.12
N HIS A 30 14.04 -1.08 -8.52
CA HIS A 30 13.27 0.14 -8.73
C HIS A 30 13.29 0.67 -10.18
N THR A 31 14.14 0.14 -11.06
CA THR A 31 14.19 0.49 -12.49
C THR A 31 13.34 -0.45 -13.35
N GLN A 32 12.92 -1.57 -12.80
CA GLN A 32 12.14 -2.63 -13.46
C GLN A 32 10.65 -2.56 -13.10
N LEU A 33 10.29 -1.73 -12.13
CA LEU A 33 8.90 -1.42 -11.81
C LEU A 33 8.44 -0.24 -12.67
N PRO A 34 7.23 -0.28 -13.25
CA PRO A 34 6.71 0.84 -14.01
C PRO A 34 6.51 2.05 -13.09
N ASP A 35 6.77 3.25 -13.60
CA ASP A 35 6.53 4.51 -12.91
C ASP A 35 5.02 4.75 -12.67
N LYS A 36 4.16 4.11 -13.47
CA LYS A 36 2.70 4.19 -13.40
C LYS A 36 2.06 2.86 -13.76
N ASP A 37 1.01 2.46 -13.05
CA ASP A 37 0.22 1.25 -13.36
C ASP A 37 -1.03 1.55 -14.21
N GLY A 38 -1.19 2.80 -14.66
CA GLY A 38 -2.33 3.27 -15.45
C GLY A 38 -3.63 3.47 -14.65
N ASN A 39 -3.60 3.22 -13.33
CA ASN A 39 -4.72 3.51 -12.44
C ASN A 39 -4.47 4.80 -11.68
N PHE A 40 -5.55 5.46 -11.26
CA PHE A 40 -5.41 6.49 -10.24
C PHE A 40 -4.96 5.82 -8.93
N VAL A 41 -3.93 6.39 -8.32
CA VAL A 41 -3.53 6.08 -6.95
C VAL A 41 -4.77 6.18 -6.06
N LYS A 42 -5.15 5.08 -5.41
CA LYS A 42 -6.34 5.01 -4.54
C LYS A 42 -6.10 5.62 -3.15
N ASN A 43 -5.13 6.53 -3.03
CA ASN A 43 -4.81 7.21 -1.77
C ASN A 43 -5.97 8.05 -1.21
N TYR A 44 -6.98 8.35 -2.01
CA TYR A 44 -8.22 8.96 -1.52
C TYR A 44 -8.96 8.09 -0.46
N GLN A 45 -8.62 6.81 -0.32
CA GLN A 45 -9.10 5.90 0.74
C GLN A 45 -8.11 5.77 1.93
N GLU A 46 -6.98 6.48 1.89
CA GLU A 46 -5.97 6.53 2.96
C GLU A 46 -6.15 7.61 4.06
N PRO A 47 -7.29 8.34 4.25
CA PRO A 47 -7.40 9.27 5.38
C PRO A 47 -6.95 8.65 6.72
N PRO A 48 -7.31 7.38 7.04
CA PRO A 48 -6.83 6.74 8.26
C PRO A 48 -5.31 6.53 8.32
N GLN A 49 -4.66 6.25 7.18
CA GLN A 49 -3.20 6.03 7.13
C GLN A 49 -2.43 7.35 7.25
N ALA A 50 -2.88 8.41 6.57
CA ALA A 50 -2.26 9.73 6.65
C ALA A 50 -2.38 10.33 8.06
N ASP A 51 -3.54 10.13 8.71
CA ASP A 51 -3.77 10.55 10.09
C ASP A 51 -2.89 9.77 11.07
N LEU A 52 -2.84 8.43 10.93
CA LEU A 52 -1.98 7.59 11.77
C LEU A 52 -0.50 8.00 11.68
N LEU A 53 0.02 8.20 10.46
CA LEU A 53 1.40 8.61 10.26
C LEU A 53 1.67 10.01 10.84
N THR A 54 0.72 10.93 10.67
CA THR A 54 0.79 12.28 11.25
C THR A 54 0.86 12.22 12.77
N ASP A 55 -0.01 11.44 13.40
CA ASP A 55 -0.06 11.31 14.85
C ASP A 55 1.20 10.65 15.40
N CYS A 56 1.71 9.61 14.73
CA CYS A 56 2.92 8.90 15.16
C CYS A 56 4.18 9.77 15.07
N ILE A 57 4.32 10.62 14.03
CA ILE A 57 5.54 11.41 13.82
C ILE A 57 5.56 12.74 14.60
N THR A 58 4.39 13.31 14.89
CA THR A 58 4.25 14.58 15.61
C THR A 58 5.07 14.69 16.90
N PRO A 59 5.07 13.73 17.84
CA PRO A 59 5.83 13.86 19.09
C PRO A 59 7.35 13.91 18.85
N VAL A 60 7.84 13.23 17.82
CA VAL A 60 9.27 13.27 17.43
C VAL A 60 9.61 14.65 16.86
N LEU A 61 8.75 15.19 15.99
CA LEU A 61 8.94 16.53 15.41
C LEU A 61 8.93 17.62 16.48
N GLN A 62 8.05 17.51 17.49
CA GLN A 62 8.02 18.42 18.63
C GLN A 62 9.31 18.36 19.47
N GLN A 63 9.94 17.19 19.59
CA GLN A 63 11.20 17.04 20.31
C GLN A 63 12.38 17.72 19.57
N ILE A 64 12.43 17.62 18.24
CA ILE A 64 13.55 18.14 17.44
C ILE A 64 13.33 19.59 16.98
N HIS A 65 12.08 20.04 16.88
CA HIS A 65 11.65 21.39 16.49
C HIS A 65 10.70 21.97 17.55
N PRO A 66 11.19 22.28 18.77
CA PRO A 66 10.36 22.82 19.84
C PRO A 66 9.81 24.22 19.54
N ASP A 67 10.39 24.91 18.56
CA ASP A 67 9.91 26.18 18.01
C ASP A 67 8.75 26.02 17.01
N GLY A 68 8.34 24.79 16.71
CA GLY A 68 7.26 24.47 15.81
C GLY A 68 7.57 24.74 14.34
N GLN A 69 8.85 24.92 13.97
CA GLN A 69 9.24 25.22 12.58
C GLN A 69 9.32 23.94 11.73
N TYR A 70 8.17 23.28 11.52
CA TYR A 70 8.04 22.14 10.62
C TYR A 70 6.66 22.12 9.93
N CYS A 71 6.57 21.39 8.81
CA CYS A 71 5.30 21.16 8.09
C CYS A 71 5.12 19.66 7.83
N ILE A 72 3.89 19.16 7.95
CA ILE A 72 3.54 17.77 7.61
C ILE A 72 2.67 17.79 6.35
N GLY A 73 3.18 17.20 5.28
CA GLY A 73 2.51 17.08 3.99
C GLY A 73 1.48 15.97 3.93
N ARG A 74 0.45 16.01 4.79
CA ARG A 74 -0.54 14.91 4.98
C ARG A 74 -1.17 14.40 3.68
N ASP A 75 -1.40 15.31 2.73
CA ASP A 75 -2.09 15.03 1.46
C ASP A 75 -1.26 15.50 0.26
N ASN A 76 0.07 15.49 0.40
CA ASN A 76 0.94 15.75 -0.74
C ASN A 76 0.94 14.51 -1.63
N GLY A 77 0.10 14.54 -2.66
CA GLY A 77 0.18 13.60 -3.77
C GLY A 77 1.57 13.68 -4.40
N ILE A 78 2.45 12.76 -4.03
CA ILE A 78 3.70 12.52 -4.74
C ILE A 78 3.34 11.81 -6.05
N TYR A 79 3.41 12.58 -7.14
CA TYR A 79 3.25 12.10 -8.52
C TYR A 79 4.60 11.73 -9.14
#